data_AF-A0A8H4FNL7-F1
#
_entry.id   AF-A0A8H4FNL7-F1
#
_cell.length_a   1.000
_cell.length_b   1.000
_cell.length_c   1.000
_cell.angle_alpha   90.00
_cell.angle_beta   90.00
_cell.angle_gamma   90.00
#
_symmetry.space_group_name_H-M   'P 1'
#
loop_
_entity.id
_entity.type
_entity.pdbx_description
1 polymer ?
#
loop_
_entity_poly.entity_id
_entity_poly.type
_entity_poly.pdbx_seq_one_letter_code
_entity_poly.pdbx_strand_id
1 'polypeptide(L)'
;MANQSSSNTFTAISNPLEPSLDVIALHGMNLKGNSGHAENTWTHENGVNWLRSLLPRRLPFARILAFQYNAKVSSGSSIAGVKAQSINLLNCLKNARKMNETRPMIFIAHSLGGVIVKEALSMAYEEHKTYPMIWMFTYGIFFLAVPHKGSPFAAWGQILRNILYMNEPSNSFLESVTEQSNYNKELSARFEHLIEAYKVYSWIEGLSVGYFGIVSLLLQFFKVKELLLTCCQQIVPEDSAKLGLSPAQEFCRVADRDHRSICKFSGDDDREWIVLSGCLGDAARAAVEFRGYSPIMAVRKAMLASSELENIAQSQVLLSEAIEDGQNVIDRVDYFLSGDEYRKRAEVAASARNDNITLATWFLALMSPLFASEFLAGIVIAAIVALLPSKENALEKGSQGQENEQRIIEVESWAIERLGGHLQNVLRSSSAVRHAIRYQELEEQNERLALELNHAQYLQNRLQQQISLITDDLYERHGSRNMAEYVCVGIEKVRTEAAGKTKQQFYFYAIETIKEEKEKAEGKGWYDWCWNGFPWNQ
;
A
#
# COMPACT_ATOMS: atom_id res chain seq x y z
N MET A 1 16.50 34.03 -17.72
CA MET A 1 16.62 32.95 -16.72
C MET A 1 15.30 32.87 -15.98
N ALA A 2 14.45 31.90 -16.33
CA ALA A 2 13.19 31.67 -15.63
C ALA A 2 13.46 30.77 -14.41
N ASN A 3 13.04 31.25 -13.25
CA ASN A 3 13.24 30.64 -11.95
C ASN A 3 12.57 29.25 -11.92
N GLN A 4 13.34 28.19 -11.66
CA GLN A 4 12.82 26.84 -11.47
C GLN A 4 12.07 26.81 -10.13
N SER A 5 10.73 26.82 -10.13
CA SER A 5 9.98 26.46 -8.93
C SER A 5 9.99 24.93 -8.78
N SER A 6 11.08 24.42 -8.23
CA SER A 6 11.22 23.03 -7.78
C SER A 6 10.42 22.79 -6.49
N SER A 7 9.13 23.12 -6.49
CA SER A 7 8.26 22.87 -5.34
C SER A 7 7.63 21.49 -5.47
N ASN A 8 7.96 20.58 -4.56
CA ASN A 8 7.21 19.33 -4.40
C ASN A 8 5.83 19.69 -3.82
N THR A 9 4.81 19.78 -4.67
CA THR A 9 3.52 20.33 -4.28
C THR A 9 2.38 19.73 -5.08
N PHE A 10 1.18 19.80 -4.50
CA PHE A 10 -0.05 19.51 -5.22
C PHE A 10 -0.55 20.73 -5.98
N THR A 11 -0.93 20.50 -7.23
CA THR A 11 -1.81 21.40 -7.97
C THR A 11 -3.23 20.85 -7.89
N ALA A 12 -4.14 21.62 -7.32
CA ALA A 12 -5.57 21.31 -7.41
C ALA A 12 -6.02 21.55 -8.86
N ILE A 13 -6.43 20.47 -9.53
CA ILE A 13 -6.97 20.51 -10.89
C ILE A 13 -8.48 20.74 -10.84
N SER A 14 -9.14 20.02 -9.94
CA SER A 14 -10.55 20.18 -9.59
C SER A 14 -10.67 20.02 -8.08
N ASN A 15 -11.43 20.89 -7.44
CA ASN A 15 -11.73 20.79 -6.02
C ASN A 15 -13.18 21.22 -5.81
N PRO A 16 -14.15 20.30 -5.91
CA PRO A 16 -15.52 20.62 -5.56
C PRO A 16 -15.59 21.05 -4.08
N LEU A 17 -16.70 21.66 -3.66
CA LEU A 17 -16.85 22.14 -2.28
C LEU A 17 -16.68 20.99 -1.27
N GLU A 18 -17.30 19.84 -1.58
CA GLU A 18 -17.27 18.65 -0.73
C GLU A 18 -16.95 17.37 -1.50
N PRO A 19 -15.68 17.14 -1.85
CA PRO A 19 -15.27 15.94 -2.56
C PRO A 19 -15.55 14.67 -1.75
N SER A 20 -16.16 13.67 -2.40
CA SER A 20 -16.34 12.31 -1.84
C SER A 20 -15.22 11.35 -2.22
N LEU A 21 -14.37 11.73 -3.18
CA LEU A 21 -13.24 10.96 -3.69
C LEU A 21 -12.04 11.89 -3.92
N ASP A 22 -10.83 11.39 -3.65
CA ASP A 22 -9.60 12.01 -4.12
C ASP A 22 -9.02 11.21 -5.30
N VAL A 23 -8.67 11.90 -6.39
CA VAL A 23 -7.92 11.33 -7.51
C VAL A 23 -6.55 12.01 -7.56
N ILE A 24 -5.49 11.22 -7.42
CA ILE A 24 -4.12 11.70 -7.29
C ILE A 24 -3.32 11.31 -8.54
N ALA A 25 -2.94 12.29 -9.35
CA ALA A 25 -2.21 12.09 -10.58
C ALA A 25 -0.70 12.32 -10.39
N LEU A 26 0.12 11.38 -10.87
CA LEU A 26 1.58 11.46 -10.85
C LEU A 26 2.15 11.29 -12.26
N HIS A 27 2.91 12.30 -12.69
CA HIS A 27 3.57 12.29 -13.99
C HIS A 27 4.82 11.39 -14.01
N GLY A 28 5.32 11.07 -15.21
CA GLY A 28 6.59 10.34 -15.38
C GLY A 28 7.83 11.24 -15.33
N MET A 29 8.96 10.72 -15.83
CA MET A 29 10.28 11.39 -15.80
C MET A 29 10.36 12.66 -16.66
N ASN A 30 10.99 13.72 -16.15
CA ASN A 30 11.23 14.97 -16.87
C ASN A 30 12.66 15.05 -17.43
N LEU A 31 12.98 14.19 -18.39
CA LEU A 31 14.34 14.02 -18.91
C LEU A 31 14.87 15.24 -19.69
N LYS A 32 13.98 15.94 -20.42
CA LYS A 32 14.34 17.14 -21.18
C LYS A 32 14.40 18.40 -20.32
N GLY A 33 13.96 18.30 -19.07
CA GLY A 33 13.95 19.41 -18.13
C GLY A 33 12.98 20.52 -18.47
N ASN A 34 11.87 20.18 -19.10
CA ASN A 34 10.84 21.11 -19.51
C ASN A 34 10.08 21.58 -18.27
N SER A 35 9.97 22.90 -18.07
CA SER A 35 9.26 23.50 -16.93
C SER A 35 7.76 23.17 -16.90
N GLY A 36 7.16 22.79 -18.04
CA GLY A 36 5.76 22.35 -18.15
C GLY A 36 5.55 20.84 -18.17
N HIS A 37 6.56 20.02 -17.85
CA HIS A 37 6.47 18.55 -18.01
C HIS A 37 5.30 17.90 -17.27
N ALA A 38 5.05 18.31 -16.03
CA ALA A 38 3.96 17.78 -15.22
C ALA A 38 2.60 17.97 -15.88
N GLU A 39 2.37 19.13 -16.50
CA GLU A 39 1.16 19.44 -17.23
C GLU A 39 1.14 18.74 -18.60
N ASN A 40 2.25 18.82 -19.34
CA ASN A 40 2.39 18.24 -20.68
C ASN A 40 2.25 16.70 -20.71
N THR A 41 2.45 16.03 -19.58
CA THR A 41 2.23 14.57 -19.47
C THR A 41 0.78 14.21 -19.80
N TRP A 42 -0.16 15.08 -19.44
CA TRP A 42 -1.61 14.87 -19.59
C TRP A 42 -2.21 15.66 -20.76
N THR A 43 -1.38 16.36 -21.54
CA THR A 43 -1.80 17.23 -22.64
C THR A 43 -1.48 16.60 -23.98
N HIS A 44 -2.50 16.41 -24.81
CA HIS A 44 -2.36 15.97 -26.19
C HIS A 44 -1.82 17.09 -27.09
N GLU A 45 -1.30 16.75 -28.28
CA GLU A 45 -0.66 17.70 -29.19
C GLU A 45 -1.63 18.79 -29.71
N ASN A 46 -2.93 18.47 -29.74
CA ASN A 46 -3.98 19.44 -30.07
C ASN A 46 -4.35 20.39 -28.91
N GLY A 47 -3.64 20.31 -27.76
CA GLY A 47 -3.84 21.19 -26.60
C GLY A 47 -4.84 20.67 -25.56
N VAL A 48 -5.52 19.54 -25.80
CA VAL A 48 -6.45 18.98 -24.82
C VAL A 48 -5.68 18.40 -23.63
N ASN A 49 -5.83 19.02 -22.45
CA ASN A 49 -5.41 18.43 -21.18
C ASN A 49 -6.59 17.70 -20.54
N TRP A 50 -6.59 16.37 -20.61
CA TRP A 50 -7.76 15.59 -20.19
C TRP A 50 -7.97 15.60 -18.68
N LEU A 51 -6.90 15.71 -17.89
CA LEU A 51 -6.97 15.79 -16.43
C LEU A 51 -7.72 17.05 -15.98
N ARG A 52 -7.57 18.16 -16.73
CA ARG A 52 -8.26 19.44 -16.49
C ARG A 52 -9.63 19.56 -17.16
N SER A 53 -9.79 19.03 -18.37
CA SER A 53 -10.96 19.34 -19.21
C SER A 53 -11.95 18.19 -19.35
N LEU A 54 -11.53 16.93 -19.20
CA LEU A 54 -12.38 15.76 -19.39
C LEU A 54 -12.70 15.07 -18.05
N LEU A 55 -11.69 14.82 -17.22
CA LEU A 55 -11.86 14.09 -15.95
C LEU A 55 -12.81 14.79 -14.96
N PRO A 56 -12.77 16.12 -14.76
CA PRO A 56 -13.71 16.79 -13.85
C PRO A 56 -15.17 16.68 -14.31
N ARG A 57 -15.41 16.59 -15.63
CA ARG A 57 -16.76 16.34 -16.17
C ARG A 57 -17.20 14.91 -15.92
N ARG A 58 -16.28 13.94 -16.00
CA ARG A 58 -16.56 12.53 -15.74
C ARG A 58 -16.80 12.23 -14.26
N LEU A 59 -16.05 12.90 -13.38
CA LEU A 59 -16.06 12.71 -11.93
C LEU A 59 -16.28 14.06 -11.20
N PRO A 60 -17.48 14.67 -11.31
CA PRO A 60 -17.74 16.01 -10.75
C PRO A 60 -17.66 16.06 -9.22
N PHE A 61 -17.79 14.92 -8.55
CA PHE A 61 -17.70 14.78 -7.10
C PHE A 61 -16.27 14.53 -6.59
N ALA A 62 -15.29 14.38 -7.48
CA ALA A 62 -13.91 14.06 -7.12
C ALA A 62 -13.04 15.32 -7.01
N ARG A 63 -12.21 15.39 -5.97
CA ARG A 63 -11.08 16.31 -5.92
C ARG A 63 -9.94 15.68 -6.70
N ILE A 64 -9.45 16.38 -7.72
CA ILE A 64 -8.38 15.92 -8.60
C ILE A 64 -7.13 16.73 -8.26
N LEU A 65 -6.09 16.06 -7.80
CA LEU A 65 -4.80 16.64 -7.42
C LEU A 65 -3.71 16.08 -8.33
N ALA A 66 -2.88 16.95 -8.91
CA ALA A 66 -1.67 16.54 -9.62
C ALA A 66 -0.45 16.82 -8.74
N PHE A 67 0.32 15.78 -8.43
CA PHE A 67 1.58 15.94 -7.69
C PHE A 67 2.70 16.34 -8.64
N GLN A 68 3.29 17.50 -8.39
CA GLN A 68 4.49 17.95 -9.10
C GLN A 68 5.70 17.64 -8.24
N TYR A 69 6.69 16.98 -8.84
CA TYR A 69 7.94 16.65 -8.16
C TYR A 69 9.14 16.88 -9.08
N ASN A 70 10.32 17.05 -8.49
CA ASN A 70 11.55 17.18 -9.27
C ASN A 70 11.92 15.83 -9.89
N ALA A 71 11.35 15.58 -11.07
CA ALA A 71 11.56 14.34 -11.79
C ALA A 71 12.99 14.18 -12.35
N LYS A 72 13.83 15.24 -12.32
CA LYS A 72 15.26 15.15 -12.68
C LYS A 72 16.10 14.53 -11.57
N VAL A 73 15.86 14.93 -10.32
CA VAL A 73 16.58 14.38 -9.15
C VAL A 73 16.22 12.92 -8.96
N SER A 74 14.97 12.55 -9.23
CA SER A 74 14.55 11.15 -9.25
C SER A 74 14.98 10.39 -10.52
N SER A 75 15.30 11.07 -11.63
CA SER A 75 15.90 10.45 -12.83
C SER A 75 17.42 10.42 -12.78
N GLY A 76 18.05 11.10 -11.83
CA GLY A 76 19.48 11.04 -11.50
C GLY A 76 19.88 9.74 -10.79
N SER A 77 19.03 8.72 -10.87
CA SER A 77 19.43 7.33 -10.67
C SER A 77 19.84 6.93 -9.25
N SER A 78 19.46 7.67 -8.21
CA SER A 78 19.64 7.20 -6.82
C SER A 78 18.32 6.76 -6.21
N ILE A 79 18.36 5.61 -5.53
CA ILE A 79 17.32 5.08 -4.64
C ILE A 79 16.82 6.18 -3.69
N ALA A 80 17.73 7.01 -3.20
CA ALA A 80 17.45 8.17 -2.36
C ALA A 80 16.49 9.18 -3.02
N GLY A 81 16.54 9.35 -4.34
CA GLY A 81 15.64 10.22 -5.09
C GLY A 81 14.19 9.75 -5.07
N VAL A 82 13.93 8.46 -5.31
CA VAL A 82 12.57 7.88 -5.28
C VAL A 82 12.01 7.97 -3.86
N LYS A 83 12.74 7.47 -2.87
CA LYS A 83 12.32 7.51 -1.46
C LYS A 83 12.01 8.93 -0.97
N ALA A 84 12.86 9.90 -1.33
CA ALA A 84 12.61 11.30 -0.97
C ALA A 84 11.32 11.85 -1.61
N GLN A 85 11.02 11.53 -2.87
CA GLN A 85 9.78 11.97 -3.49
C GLN A 85 8.56 11.27 -2.92
N SER A 86 8.68 10.00 -2.52
CA SER A 86 7.63 9.27 -1.82
C SER A 86 7.31 9.90 -0.47
N ILE A 87 8.31 10.28 0.32
CA ILE A 87 8.12 11.03 1.58
C ILE A 87 7.43 12.36 1.32
N ASN A 88 7.86 13.10 0.29
CA ASN A 88 7.22 14.37 -0.06
C ASN A 88 5.75 14.19 -0.47
N LEU A 89 5.45 13.14 -1.25
CA LEU A 89 4.08 12.79 -1.63
C LEU A 89 3.24 12.49 -0.39
N LEU A 90 3.73 11.65 0.53
CA LEU A 90 3.03 11.29 1.76
C LEU A 90 2.75 12.51 2.66
N ASN A 91 3.76 13.36 2.86
CA ASN A 91 3.60 14.59 3.64
C ASN A 91 2.61 15.56 3.01
N CYS A 92 2.65 15.72 1.69
CA CYS A 92 1.69 16.54 0.97
C CYS A 92 0.27 15.95 1.07
N LEU A 93 0.11 14.63 0.94
CA LEU A 93 -1.19 13.95 1.03
C LEU A 93 -1.78 14.08 2.43
N LYS A 94 -0.98 13.81 3.46
CA LYS A 94 -1.36 13.98 4.86
C LYS A 94 -1.90 15.40 5.09
N ASN A 95 -1.17 16.42 4.64
CA ASN A 95 -1.61 17.81 4.76
C ASN A 95 -2.87 18.12 3.95
N ALA A 96 -2.96 17.66 2.71
CA ALA A 96 -4.12 17.90 1.84
C ALA A 96 -5.40 17.20 2.33
N ARG A 97 -5.26 16.18 3.19
CA ARG A 97 -6.37 15.34 3.67
C ARG A 97 -6.77 15.58 5.12
N LYS A 98 -6.15 16.54 5.82
CA LYS A 98 -6.47 16.89 7.23
C LYS A 98 -7.96 17.06 7.53
N MET A 99 -8.73 17.61 6.59
CA MET A 99 -10.17 17.83 6.77
C MET A 99 -11.01 16.54 6.62
N ASN A 100 -10.47 15.53 5.92
CA ASN A 100 -11.15 14.25 5.71
C ASN A 100 -10.14 13.17 5.30
N GLU A 101 -9.50 12.56 6.29
CA GLU A 101 -8.48 11.54 6.07
C GLU A 101 -9.07 10.21 5.59
N THR A 102 -10.38 10.03 5.75
CA THR A 102 -11.12 8.81 5.40
C THR A 102 -11.71 8.82 3.98
N ARG A 103 -11.45 9.87 3.21
CA ARG A 103 -11.98 9.97 1.85
C ARG A 103 -11.29 8.94 0.94
N PRO A 104 -12.01 8.06 0.24
CA PRO A 104 -11.40 7.12 -0.70
C PRO A 104 -10.44 7.81 -1.68
N MET A 105 -9.37 7.10 -2.07
CA MET A 105 -8.38 7.59 -3.02
C MET A 105 -8.20 6.65 -4.21
N ILE A 106 -7.99 7.24 -5.38
CA ILE A 106 -7.50 6.55 -6.57
C ILE A 106 -6.23 7.24 -7.05
N PHE A 107 -5.18 6.47 -7.30
CA PHE A 107 -3.97 6.97 -7.95
C PHE A 107 -4.04 6.77 -9.46
N ILE A 108 -3.55 7.75 -10.22
CA ILE A 108 -3.25 7.64 -11.65
C ILE A 108 -1.78 7.98 -11.83
N ALA A 109 -0.98 7.00 -12.22
CA ALA A 109 0.46 7.14 -12.18
C ALA A 109 1.10 6.66 -13.48
N HIS A 110 1.94 7.52 -14.08
CA HIS A 110 2.66 7.22 -15.32
C HIS A 110 4.13 6.91 -15.04
N SER A 111 4.66 5.84 -15.63
CA SER A 111 6.09 5.53 -15.61
C SER A 111 6.70 5.61 -14.19
N LEU A 112 7.73 6.44 -13.98
CA LEU A 112 8.35 6.68 -12.65
C LEU A 112 7.35 7.10 -11.56
N GLY A 113 6.28 7.82 -11.90
CA GLY A 113 5.24 8.20 -10.94
C GLY A 113 4.62 6.98 -10.28
N GLY A 114 4.47 5.86 -11.00
CA GLY A 114 3.95 4.61 -10.45
C GLY A 114 4.91 3.96 -9.44
N VAL A 115 6.22 4.07 -9.67
CA VAL A 115 7.24 3.59 -8.72
C VAL A 115 7.20 4.40 -7.42
N ILE A 116 7.05 5.73 -7.53
CA ILE A 116 6.88 6.61 -6.37
C ILE A 116 5.60 6.26 -5.60
N VAL A 117 4.49 5.96 -6.28
CA VAL A 117 3.25 5.50 -5.62
C VAL A 117 3.48 4.18 -4.87
N LYS A 118 4.12 3.19 -5.51
CA LYS A 118 4.45 1.92 -4.85
C LYS A 118 5.26 2.15 -3.58
N GLU A 119 6.33 2.93 -3.67
CA GLU A 119 7.20 3.23 -2.53
C GLU A 119 6.45 4.00 -1.44
N ALA A 120 5.67 5.00 -1.80
CA ALA A 120 4.87 5.76 -0.85
C ALA A 120 3.85 4.88 -0.11
N LEU A 121 3.17 3.98 -0.81
CA LEU A 121 2.19 3.08 -0.17
C LEU A 121 2.86 2.03 0.71
N SER A 122 4.01 1.47 0.31
CA SER A 122 4.81 0.58 1.18
C SER A 122 5.28 1.32 2.43
N MET A 123 5.81 2.53 2.30
CA MET A 123 6.21 3.35 3.44
C MET A 123 5.02 3.74 4.32
N ALA A 124 3.87 4.07 3.74
CA ALA A 124 2.68 4.42 4.52
C ALA A 124 2.15 3.23 5.33
N TYR A 125 2.30 2.01 4.79
CA TYR A 125 1.97 0.79 5.50
C TYR A 125 2.96 0.49 6.62
N GLU A 126 4.26 0.54 6.35
CA GLU A 126 5.33 0.33 7.33
C GLU A 126 5.27 1.37 8.47
N GLU A 127 5.10 2.65 8.11
CA GLU A 127 4.94 3.79 9.01
C GLU A 127 3.47 4.11 9.29
N HIS A 128 2.65 3.08 9.55
CA HIS A 128 1.22 3.20 9.83
C HIS A 128 0.89 4.26 10.90
N LYS A 129 1.74 4.50 11.93
CA LYS A 129 1.50 5.56 12.92
C LYS A 129 1.55 6.98 12.32
N THR A 130 2.31 7.15 11.24
CA THR A 130 2.50 8.44 10.57
C THR A 130 1.48 8.65 9.45
N TYR A 131 1.14 7.59 8.70
CA TYR A 131 0.31 7.65 7.49
C TYR A 131 -0.81 6.58 7.43
N PRO A 132 -1.55 6.29 8.52
CA PRO A 132 -2.42 5.11 8.58
C PRO A 132 -3.51 5.18 7.50
N MET A 133 -4.04 6.38 7.30
CA MET A 133 -5.17 6.62 6.40
C MET A 133 -4.78 6.62 4.92
N ILE A 134 -3.50 6.74 4.57
CA ILE A 134 -3.09 6.84 3.16
C ILE A 134 -3.19 5.48 2.49
N TRP A 135 -2.50 4.48 3.03
CA TRP A 135 -2.53 3.14 2.45
C TRP A 135 -3.94 2.53 2.60
N MET A 136 -4.58 2.69 3.76
CA MET A 136 -5.88 2.08 4.04
C MET A 136 -6.98 2.64 3.14
N PHE A 137 -7.08 3.97 2.95
CA PHE A 137 -8.13 4.57 2.11
C PHE A 137 -7.78 4.66 0.63
N THR A 138 -6.66 4.10 0.20
CA THR A 138 -6.38 3.89 -1.24
C THR A 138 -7.22 2.72 -1.73
N TYR A 139 -8.15 2.97 -2.65
CA TYR A 139 -8.99 1.92 -3.24
C TYR A 139 -8.32 1.26 -4.44
N GLY A 140 -7.77 2.06 -5.36
CA GLY A 140 -7.23 1.55 -6.61
C GLY A 140 -6.17 2.42 -7.24
N ILE A 141 -5.45 1.81 -8.18
CA ILE A 141 -4.28 2.41 -8.82
C ILE A 141 -4.36 2.15 -10.32
N PHE A 142 -4.29 3.23 -11.10
CA PHE A 142 -4.16 3.20 -12.56
C PHE A 142 -2.69 3.40 -12.91
N PHE A 143 -2.05 2.32 -13.36
CA PHE A 143 -0.68 2.33 -13.84
C PHE A 143 -0.67 2.51 -15.36
N LEU A 144 -0.12 3.63 -15.82
CA LEU A 144 0.04 3.93 -17.24
C LEU A 144 1.51 3.71 -17.61
N ALA A 145 1.81 2.63 -18.35
CA ALA A 145 3.16 2.24 -18.74
C ALA A 145 4.17 2.25 -17.57
N VAL A 146 3.80 1.64 -16.45
CA VAL A 146 4.65 1.55 -15.25
C VAL A 146 5.44 0.24 -15.28
N PRO A 147 6.78 0.28 -15.22
CA PRO A 147 7.59 -0.93 -15.11
C PRO A 147 7.52 -1.51 -13.68
N HIS A 148 6.81 -2.61 -13.51
CA HIS A 148 6.61 -3.25 -12.21
C HIS A 148 7.65 -4.30 -11.87
N LYS A 149 7.97 -5.17 -12.83
CA LYS A 149 8.92 -6.26 -12.60
C LYS A 149 10.33 -5.69 -12.76
N GLY A 150 11.15 -5.86 -11.73
CA GLY A 150 12.60 -5.75 -11.83
C GLY A 150 13.13 -6.82 -12.78
N SER A 151 12.93 -6.62 -14.09
CA SER A 151 13.60 -7.38 -15.13
C SER A 151 15.12 -7.18 -14.94
N PRO A 152 15.95 -8.21 -15.18
CA PRO A 152 17.39 -8.15 -14.96
C PRO A 152 17.98 -6.85 -15.49
N PHE A 153 18.96 -6.29 -14.77
CA PHE A 153 19.86 -5.15 -15.05
C PHE A 153 19.64 -4.34 -16.35
N ALA A 154 19.47 -5.03 -17.47
CA ALA A 154 19.10 -4.49 -18.77
C ALA A 154 17.82 -3.63 -18.77
N ALA A 155 16.69 -3.96 -18.13
CA ALA A 155 15.40 -3.31 -18.47
C ALA A 155 15.24 -1.84 -18.03
N TRP A 156 15.63 -1.44 -16.83
CA TRP A 156 15.53 -0.02 -16.43
C TRP A 156 16.57 0.85 -17.12
N GLY A 157 17.79 0.32 -17.28
CA GLY A 157 18.81 0.93 -18.13
C GLY A 157 18.36 1.04 -19.58
N GLN A 158 17.65 0.03 -20.11
CA GLN A 158 17.06 0.02 -21.45
C GLN A 158 15.87 0.98 -21.57
N ILE A 159 14.97 1.04 -20.58
CA ILE A 159 13.86 2.00 -20.49
C ILE A 159 14.44 3.41 -20.53
N LEU A 160 15.39 3.73 -19.64
CA LEU A 160 16.09 5.01 -19.61
C LEU A 160 16.81 5.29 -20.93
N ARG A 161 17.54 4.32 -21.50
CA ARG A 161 18.24 4.43 -22.78
C ARG A 161 17.29 4.69 -23.94
N ASN A 162 16.18 3.98 -24.02
CA ASN A 162 15.16 4.11 -25.06
C ASN A 162 14.42 5.45 -24.95
N ILE A 163 14.23 5.97 -23.74
CA ILE A 163 13.66 7.31 -23.55
C ILE A 163 14.71 8.41 -23.87
N LEU A 164 15.99 8.21 -23.54
CA LEU A 164 17.09 9.19 -23.67
C LEU A 164 17.84 9.18 -25.00
N TYR A 165 17.65 8.18 -25.87
CA TYR A 165 18.38 7.99 -27.14
C TYR A 165 19.92 8.03 -27.02
N MET A 166 20.49 7.40 -25.98
CA MET A 166 21.95 7.36 -25.77
C MET A 166 22.61 6.17 -26.47
N ASN A 167 23.75 6.39 -27.15
CA ASN A 167 24.42 5.38 -27.96
C ASN A 167 25.47 4.51 -27.23
N GLU A 168 25.97 4.87 -26.05
CA GLU A 168 26.75 3.94 -25.20
C GLU A 168 26.64 4.35 -23.71
N PRO A 169 26.45 3.41 -22.77
CA PRO A 169 26.38 3.73 -21.35
C PRO A 169 27.78 3.94 -20.73
N SER A 170 27.94 4.96 -19.89
CA SER A 170 29.14 5.11 -19.04
C SER A 170 29.17 4.04 -17.94
N ASN A 171 30.35 3.71 -17.41
CA ASN A 171 30.48 2.76 -16.28
C ASN A 171 29.66 3.20 -15.04
N SER A 172 29.59 4.51 -14.78
CA SER A 172 28.74 5.09 -13.73
C SER A 172 27.24 4.90 -13.96
N PHE A 173 26.81 4.87 -15.24
CA PHE A 173 25.42 4.56 -15.58
C PHE A 173 25.12 3.09 -15.28
N LEU A 174 26.02 2.18 -15.63
CA LEU A 174 25.86 0.74 -15.34
C LEU A 174 25.82 0.44 -13.84
N GLU A 175 26.66 1.08 -13.01
CA GLU A 175 26.61 0.97 -11.55
C GLU A 175 25.28 1.51 -10.99
N SER A 176 24.81 2.67 -11.47
CA SER A 176 23.53 3.22 -11.01
C SER A 176 22.32 2.35 -11.39
N VAL A 177 22.38 1.70 -12.56
CA VAL A 177 21.35 0.75 -13.03
C VAL A 177 21.39 -0.55 -12.22
N THR A 178 22.58 -0.99 -11.78
CA THR A 178 22.78 -2.13 -10.88
C THR A 178 22.07 -1.91 -9.55
N GLU A 179 22.36 -0.79 -8.88
CA GLU A 179 21.77 -0.43 -7.60
C GLU A 179 20.24 -0.31 -7.69
N GLN A 180 19.73 0.27 -8.78
CA GLN A 180 18.30 0.36 -9.06
C GLN A 180 17.64 -1.00 -9.25
N SER A 181 18.32 -1.98 -9.83
CA SER A 181 17.74 -3.31 -10.02
C SER A 181 17.51 -4.01 -8.67
N ASN A 182 18.42 -3.84 -7.70
CA ASN A 182 18.28 -4.35 -6.35
C ASN A 182 17.17 -3.63 -5.59
N TYR A 183 17.12 -2.30 -5.67
CA TYR A 183 16.03 -1.53 -5.06
C TYR A 183 14.66 -1.85 -5.64
N ASN A 184 14.53 -2.01 -6.96
CA ASN A 184 13.24 -2.36 -7.56
C ASN A 184 12.76 -3.75 -7.16
N LYS A 185 13.68 -4.71 -6.97
CA LYS A 185 13.35 -6.03 -6.40
C LYS A 185 12.88 -5.89 -4.96
N GLU A 186 13.60 -5.14 -4.14
CA GLU A 186 13.24 -4.87 -2.74
C GLU A 186 11.89 -4.15 -2.62
N LEU A 187 11.69 -3.08 -3.39
CA LEU A 187 10.42 -2.36 -3.46
C LEU A 187 9.30 -3.26 -3.97
N SER A 188 9.57 -4.14 -4.95
CA SER A 188 8.56 -5.08 -5.41
C SER A 188 8.18 -6.06 -4.32
N ALA A 189 9.13 -6.61 -3.56
CA ALA A 189 8.85 -7.47 -2.41
C ALA A 189 8.07 -6.73 -1.30
N ARG A 190 8.44 -5.47 -1.01
CA ARG A 190 7.71 -4.63 -0.04
C ARG A 190 6.35 -4.15 -0.55
N PHE A 191 6.07 -4.21 -1.84
CA PHE A 191 4.76 -3.84 -2.39
C PHE A 191 3.88 -5.05 -2.72
N GLU A 192 4.49 -6.22 -2.95
CA GLU A 192 3.82 -7.48 -3.32
C GLU A 192 2.69 -7.81 -2.37
N HIS A 193 2.89 -7.58 -1.08
CA HIS A 193 1.88 -7.86 -0.08
C HIS A 193 0.68 -6.88 -0.15
N LEU A 194 0.93 -5.60 -0.44
CA LEU A 194 -0.10 -4.58 -0.60
C LEU A 194 -0.83 -4.67 -1.94
N ILE A 195 -0.32 -5.39 -2.92
CA ILE A 195 -0.82 -5.24 -4.28
C ILE A 195 -2.26 -5.73 -4.47
N GLU A 196 -2.60 -6.78 -3.74
CA GLU A 196 -3.94 -7.36 -3.68
C GLU A 196 -4.89 -6.56 -2.77
N ALA A 197 -4.36 -5.57 -2.05
CA ALA A 197 -5.10 -4.62 -1.22
C ALA A 197 -5.73 -3.48 -2.03
N TYR A 198 -5.51 -3.45 -3.34
CA TYR A 198 -5.95 -2.41 -4.24
C TYR A 198 -6.52 -3.00 -5.52
N LYS A 199 -7.51 -2.33 -6.10
CA LYS A 199 -7.93 -2.61 -7.48
C LYS A 199 -6.91 -1.98 -8.44
N VAL A 200 -6.27 -2.78 -9.27
CA VAL A 200 -5.25 -2.30 -10.21
C VAL A 200 -5.77 -2.25 -11.64
N TYR A 201 -5.40 -1.18 -12.35
CA TYR A 201 -5.68 -0.98 -13.76
C TYR A 201 -4.37 -0.70 -14.49
N SER A 202 -3.91 -1.64 -15.30
CA SER A 202 -2.62 -1.60 -15.99
C SER A 202 -2.83 -1.29 -17.47
N TRP A 203 -2.49 -0.06 -17.87
CA TRP A 203 -2.41 0.37 -19.26
C TRP A 203 -1.01 0.11 -19.80
N ILE A 204 -0.95 -0.71 -20.83
CA ILE A 204 0.27 -1.27 -21.40
C ILE A 204 0.49 -0.65 -22.78
N GLU A 205 1.72 -0.29 -23.09
CA GLU A 205 2.10 0.17 -24.42
C GLU A 205 1.78 -0.92 -25.45
N GLY A 206 1.04 -0.61 -26.52
CA GLY A 206 0.82 -1.52 -27.65
C GLY A 206 1.68 -1.18 -28.85
N LEU A 207 2.21 0.05 -28.90
CA LEU A 207 3.08 0.52 -29.98
C LEU A 207 4.50 0.70 -29.47
N SER A 208 5.47 0.26 -30.27
CA SER A 208 6.87 0.61 -30.08
C SER A 208 7.11 2.09 -30.36
N VAL A 209 8.03 2.73 -29.65
CA VAL A 209 8.42 4.10 -29.98
C VAL A 209 9.13 4.09 -31.34
N GLY A 210 8.47 4.62 -32.36
CA GLY A 210 9.06 4.78 -33.68
C GLY A 210 10.18 5.84 -33.64
N TYR A 211 11.35 5.52 -34.20
CA TYR A 211 12.26 6.55 -34.69
C TYR A 211 11.57 7.28 -35.86
N PHE A 212 10.91 8.41 -35.57
CA PHE A 212 10.37 9.26 -36.64
C PHE A 212 11.52 10.00 -37.34
N GLY A 213 11.83 9.57 -38.58
CA GLY A 213 12.77 10.26 -39.46
C GLY A 213 13.43 9.37 -40.52
N ILE A 214 14.36 9.97 -41.26
CA ILE A 214 15.17 9.37 -42.35
C ILE A 214 15.78 8.00 -41.96
N VAL A 215 16.05 7.76 -40.68
CA VAL A 215 16.62 6.50 -40.17
C VAL A 215 15.65 5.31 -40.34
N SER A 216 14.36 5.46 -40.08
CA SER A 216 13.38 4.36 -40.28
C SER A 216 13.24 3.99 -41.77
N LEU A 217 13.23 5.00 -42.64
CA LEU A 217 13.27 4.85 -44.10
C LEU A 217 14.55 4.15 -44.54
N LEU A 218 15.73 4.64 -44.12
CA LEU A 218 17.02 4.03 -44.48
C LEU A 218 17.12 2.58 -44.00
N LEU A 219 16.67 2.25 -42.79
CA LEU A 219 16.72 0.88 -42.27
C LEU A 219 15.78 -0.08 -43.01
N GLN A 220 14.60 0.39 -43.46
CA GLN A 220 13.75 -0.36 -44.38
C GLN A 220 14.41 -0.57 -45.75
N PHE A 221 15.06 0.47 -46.29
CA PHE A 221 15.78 0.40 -47.57
C PHE A 221 16.96 -0.59 -47.54
N PHE A 222 17.70 -0.67 -46.43
CA PHE A 222 18.86 -1.56 -46.30
C PHE A 222 18.53 -2.99 -45.83
N LYS A 223 17.25 -3.35 -45.62
CA LYS A 223 16.79 -4.68 -45.16
C LYS A 223 17.54 -5.20 -43.91
N VAL A 224 17.98 -4.32 -43.01
CA VAL A 224 18.70 -4.72 -41.80
C VAL A 224 17.71 -5.11 -40.71
N LYS A 225 17.18 -6.33 -40.81
CA LYS A 225 16.11 -6.87 -39.94
C LYS A 225 16.48 -6.86 -38.44
N GLU A 226 17.76 -7.11 -38.12
CA GLU A 226 18.28 -7.11 -36.75
C GLU A 226 18.36 -5.71 -36.14
N LEU A 227 18.77 -4.69 -36.91
CA LEU A 227 18.83 -3.31 -36.40
C LEU A 227 17.42 -2.72 -36.23
N LEU A 228 16.50 -3.02 -37.14
CA LEU A 228 15.07 -2.65 -37.04
C LEU A 228 14.39 -3.23 -35.79
N LEU A 229 14.68 -4.49 -35.44
CA LEU A 229 14.16 -5.12 -34.20
C LEU A 229 14.69 -4.47 -32.92
N THR A 230 15.89 -3.87 -32.98
CA THR A 230 16.52 -3.21 -31.83
C THR A 230 16.01 -1.77 -31.65
N CYS A 231 15.61 -1.10 -32.74
CA CYS A 231 15.16 0.28 -32.74
C CYS A 231 13.64 0.47 -32.53
N CYS A 232 12.85 -0.61 -32.61
CA CYS A 232 11.38 -0.57 -32.54
C CYS A 232 10.87 -1.42 -31.37
N GLN A 233 11.29 -1.09 -30.15
CA GLN A 233 10.82 -1.77 -28.93
C GLN A 233 9.88 -0.86 -28.12
N GLN A 234 8.89 -1.46 -27.45
CA GLN A 234 8.17 -0.83 -26.35
C GLN A 234 9.21 -0.32 -25.34
N ILE A 235 8.96 0.84 -24.72
CA ILE A 235 9.85 1.31 -23.65
C ILE A 235 9.68 0.37 -22.46
N VAL A 236 8.44 0.14 -22.03
CA VAL A 236 8.11 -0.84 -21.00
C VAL A 236 7.53 -2.08 -21.68
N PRO A 237 8.24 -3.22 -21.67
CA PRO A 237 7.70 -4.47 -22.20
C PRO A 237 6.41 -4.88 -21.48
N GLU A 238 5.50 -5.51 -22.21
CA GLU A 238 4.20 -5.96 -21.70
C GLU A 238 4.30 -6.76 -20.39
N ASP A 239 5.23 -7.70 -20.29
CA ASP A 239 5.42 -8.53 -19.09
C ASP A 239 5.88 -7.74 -17.86
N SER A 240 6.50 -6.58 -18.09
CA SER A 240 6.93 -5.65 -17.03
C SER A 240 5.82 -4.67 -16.66
N ALA A 241 4.94 -4.32 -17.60
CA ALA A 241 3.80 -3.44 -17.37
C ALA A 241 2.60 -4.15 -16.70
N LYS A 242 2.65 -5.47 -16.55
CA LYS A 242 1.64 -6.28 -15.84
C LYS A 242 2.17 -6.76 -14.50
N LEU A 243 1.27 -6.86 -13.53
CA LEU A 243 1.54 -7.43 -12.21
C LEU A 243 1.30 -8.93 -12.18
N GLY A 244 0.37 -9.42 -13.02
CA GLY A 244 0.04 -10.84 -13.10
C GLY A 244 -0.92 -11.27 -12.00
N LEU A 245 -1.80 -10.37 -11.55
CA LEU A 245 -2.83 -10.69 -10.55
C LEU A 245 -4.03 -11.38 -11.19
N SER A 246 -4.97 -11.83 -10.35
CA SER A 246 -6.25 -12.34 -10.83
C SER A 246 -7.02 -11.26 -11.62
N PRO A 247 -7.87 -11.64 -12.60
CA PRO A 247 -8.72 -10.68 -13.31
C PRO A 247 -9.66 -9.88 -12.40
N ALA A 248 -9.99 -10.43 -11.22
CA ALA A 248 -10.75 -9.74 -10.18
C ALA A 248 -9.96 -8.58 -9.56
N GLN A 249 -8.63 -8.61 -9.57
CA GLN A 249 -7.76 -7.60 -8.95
C GLN A 249 -7.05 -6.70 -9.96
N GLU A 250 -6.61 -7.21 -11.11
CA GLU A 250 -5.94 -6.43 -12.16
C GLU A 250 -6.71 -6.44 -13.48
N PHE A 251 -7.11 -5.26 -13.93
CA PHE A 251 -7.56 -5.04 -15.31
C PHE A 251 -6.36 -4.66 -16.19
N CYS A 252 -6.05 -5.45 -17.22
CA CYS A 252 -4.98 -5.15 -18.18
C CYS A 252 -5.54 -4.67 -19.51
N ARG A 253 -5.03 -3.55 -20.02
CA ARG A 253 -5.36 -3.00 -21.35
C ARG A 253 -4.10 -2.69 -22.14
N VAL A 254 -3.90 -3.38 -23.26
CA VAL A 254 -2.86 -3.03 -24.24
C VAL A 254 -3.37 -1.91 -25.14
N ALA A 255 -2.96 -0.68 -24.87
CA ALA A 255 -3.42 0.51 -25.59
C ALA A 255 -2.76 0.62 -26.97
N ASP A 256 -3.47 1.15 -27.96
CA ASP A 256 -2.89 1.46 -29.29
C ASP A 256 -2.03 2.74 -29.23
N ARG A 257 -1.06 2.76 -28.32
CA ARG A 257 -0.24 3.91 -27.91
C ARG A 257 1.15 3.47 -27.53
N ASP A 258 2.10 4.38 -27.70
CA ASP A 258 3.47 4.24 -27.19
C ASP A 258 3.63 4.92 -25.81
N HIS A 259 4.79 4.77 -25.18
CA HIS A 259 5.06 5.35 -23.85
C HIS A 259 4.82 6.87 -23.75
N ARG A 260 4.96 7.61 -24.86
CA ARG A 260 4.85 9.09 -24.89
C ARG A 260 3.42 9.55 -25.08
N SER A 261 2.62 8.75 -25.79
CA SER A 261 1.24 9.05 -26.15
C SER A 261 0.23 8.37 -25.23
N ILE A 262 0.62 7.38 -24.41
CA ILE A 262 -0.28 6.59 -23.54
C ILE A 262 -1.09 7.45 -22.54
N CYS A 263 -0.58 8.62 -22.16
CA CYS A 263 -1.26 9.56 -21.25
C CYS A 263 -1.93 10.75 -21.97
N LYS A 264 -2.01 10.74 -23.31
CA LYS A 264 -2.40 11.91 -24.11
C LYS A 264 -3.63 11.60 -24.97
N PHE A 265 -4.79 12.09 -24.57
CA PHE A 265 -6.05 11.86 -25.30
C PHE A 265 -6.48 13.11 -26.08
N SER A 266 -6.94 12.92 -27.32
CA SER A 266 -7.30 14.02 -28.21
C SER A 266 -8.61 14.72 -27.83
N GLY A 267 -9.51 14.04 -27.13
CA GLY A 267 -10.86 14.52 -26.87
C GLY A 267 -11.71 13.49 -26.11
N ASP A 268 -13.00 13.79 -25.99
CA ASP A 268 -14.00 12.89 -25.40
C ASP A 268 -14.37 11.71 -26.31
N ASP A 269 -14.11 11.84 -27.61
CA ASP A 269 -14.27 10.81 -28.65
C ASP A 269 -13.05 9.89 -28.81
N ASP A 270 -11.94 10.19 -28.13
CA ASP A 270 -10.73 9.37 -28.16
C ASP A 270 -11.02 7.96 -27.61
N ARG A 271 -10.75 6.94 -28.42
CA ARG A 271 -11.09 5.54 -28.09
C ARG A 271 -10.44 5.07 -26.79
N GLU A 272 -9.20 5.48 -26.52
CA GLU A 272 -8.52 5.08 -25.28
C GLU A 272 -9.05 5.88 -24.07
N TRP A 273 -9.45 7.13 -24.27
CA TRP A 273 -10.13 7.92 -23.22
C TRP A 273 -11.48 7.31 -22.84
N ILE A 274 -12.28 6.87 -23.81
CA ILE A 274 -13.60 6.26 -23.55
C ILE A 274 -13.45 5.06 -22.61
N VAL A 275 -12.48 4.19 -22.88
CA VAL A 275 -12.21 3.01 -22.03
C VAL A 275 -11.67 3.42 -20.66
N LEU A 276 -10.64 4.28 -20.62
CA LEU A 276 -10.03 4.73 -19.37
C LEU A 276 -11.04 5.44 -18.45
N SER A 277 -11.85 6.34 -19.01
CA SER A 277 -12.86 7.09 -18.28
C SER A 277 -14.06 6.24 -17.84
N GLY A 278 -14.37 5.17 -18.57
CA GLY A 278 -15.28 4.11 -18.13
C GLY A 278 -14.77 3.45 -16.85
N CYS A 279 -13.55 2.88 -16.90
CA CYS A 279 -12.91 2.23 -15.77
C CYS A 279 -12.72 3.17 -14.56
N LEU A 280 -12.33 4.43 -14.79
CA LEU A 280 -12.21 5.44 -13.72
C LEU A 280 -13.56 5.72 -13.06
N GLY A 281 -14.64 5.78 -13.84
CA GLY A 281 -15.99 5.96 -13.30
C GLY A 281 -16.45 4.78 -12.45
N ASP A 282 -16.18 3.55 -12.89
CA ASP A 282 -16.54 2.35 -12.14
C ASP A 282 -15.70 2.21 -10.88
N ALA A 283 -14.39 2.46 -10.96
CA ALA A 283 -13.51 2.50 -9.81
C ALA A 283 -13.93 3.58 -8.81
N ALA A 284 -14.29 4.78 -9.28
CA ALA A 284 -14.73 5.88 -8.45
C ALA A 284 -16.04 5.57 -7.70
N ARG A 285 -17.01 4.99 -8.40
CA ARG A 285 -18.28 4.56 -7.79
C ARG A 285 -18.05 3.52 -6.71
N ALA A 286 -17.30 2.46 -7.06
CA ALA A 286 -16.97 1.40 -6.13
C ALA A 286 -16.21 1.92 -4.91
N ALA A 287 -15.21 2.81 -5.09
CA ALA A 287 -14.45 3.40 -4.00
C ALA A 287 -15.33 4.20 -3.01
N VAL A 288 -16.29 4.98 -3.51
CA VAL A 288 -17.20 5.79 -2.68
C VAL A 288 -18.22 4.93 -1.94
N GLU A 289 -18.65 3.82 -2.55
CA GLU A 289 -19.60 2.87 -1.97
C GLU A 289 -18.92 1.85 -1.04
N PHE A 290 -17.61 1.63 -1.18
CA PHE A 290 -16.85 0.68 -0.37
C PHE A 290 -16.91 1.05 1.13
N ARG A 291 -17.48 0.16 1.94
CA ARG A 291 -17.57 0.30 3.41
C ARG A 291 -16.60 -0.63 4.17
N GLY A 292 -15.91 -1.52 3.47
CA GLY A 292 -15.00 -2.54 4.02
C GLY A 292 -13.56 -2.07 4.22
N TYR A 293 -13.30 -0.82 4.60
CA TYR A 293 -11.93 -0.39 4.88
C TYR A 293 -11.42 -1.07 6.16
N SER A 294 -10.57 -2.08 5.98
CA SER A 294 -9.94 -2.83 7.05
C SER A 294 -8.42 -2.62 7.06
N PRO A 295 -7.80 -2.39 8.23
CA PRO A 295 -6.35 -2.43 8.38
C PRO A 295 -5.79 -3.86 8.35
N ILE A 296 -6.64 -4.87 8.50
CA ILE A 296 -6.27 -6.28 8.39
C ILE A 296 -6.19 -6.62 6.91
N MET A 297 -5.00 -6.96 6.42
CA MET A 297 -4.83 -7.10 4.99
C MET A 297 -5.57 -8.30 4.40
N ALA A 298 -5.55 -9.44 5.07
CA ALA A 298 -6.26 -10.63 4.59
C ALA A 298 -7.75 -10.34 4.37
N VAL A 299 -8.38 -9.63 5.31
CA VAL A 299 -9.77 -9.18 5.24
C VAL A 299 -9.95 -8.24 4.05
N ARG A 300 -9.06 -7.26 3.90
CA ARG A 300 -9.11 -6.31 2.78
C ARG A 300 -9.00 -7.00 1.42
N LYS A 301 -8.07 -7.94 1.26
CA LYS A 301 -7.92 -8.75 0.05
C LYS A 301 -9.19 -9.52 -0.28
N ALA A 302 -9.79 -10.16 0.73
CA ALA A 302 -11.05 -10.89 0.56
C ALA A 302 -12.20 -9.96 0.15
N MET A 303 -12.32 -8.79 0.78
CA MET A 303 -13.33 -7.78 0.46
C MET A 303 -13.20 -7.21 -0.96
N LEU A 304 -11.97 -7.08 -1.47
CA LEU A 304 -11.74 -6.64 -2.85
C LEU A 304 -11.94 -7.77 -3.88
N ALA A 305 -11.80 -9.02 -3.45
CA ALA A 305 -12.06 -10.19 -4.29
C ALA A 305 -13.55 -10.55 -4.37
N SER A 306 -14.35 -10.24 -3.35
CA SER A 306 -15.80 -10.45 -3.38
C SER A 306 -16.47 -9.47 -4.35
N SER A 307 -17.18 -10.00 -5.35
CA SER A 307 -17.95 -9.23 -6.35
C SER A 307 -19.21 -8.55 -5.80
N GLU A 308 -19.53 -8.76 -4.53
CA GLU A 308 -20.72 -8.23 -3.85
C GLU A 308 -20.48 -6.80 -3.36
N LEU A 309 -20.30 -5.87 -4.29
CA LEU A 309 -20.54 -4.44 -4.06
C LEU A 309 -21.88 -4.05 -4.68
N GLU A 310 -22.91 -4.86 -4.42
CA GLU A 310 -24.25 -4.59 -4.92
C GLU A 310 -25.13 -3.95 -3.84
N ASN A 311 -25.58 -2.74 -4.17
CA ASN A 311 -26.82 -2.11 -3.73
C ASN A 311 -27.01 -1.90 -2.22
N ILE A 312 -26.44 -0.81 -1.70
CA ILE A 312 -27.12 -0.04 -0.66
C ILE A 312 -27.39 1.34 -1.20
N ALA A 313 -28.64 1.48 -1.65
CA ALA A 313 -29.18 2.66 -2.28
C ALA A 313 -29.05 3.90 -1.41
N GLN A 314 -28.97 5.03 -2.12
CA GLN A 314 -29.04 6.41 -1.67
C GLN A 314 -30.35 6.71 -0.92
N SER A 315 -30.55 6.15 0.28
CA SER A 315 -31.58 6.67 1.17
C SER A 315 -31.09 8.01 1.72
N GLN A 316 -31.83 9.08 1.45
CA GLN A 316 -31.62 10.37 2.10
C GLN A 316 -31.88 10.20 3.60
N VAL A 317 -30.81 10.09 4.39
CA VAL A 317 -30.90 9.99 5.86
C VAL A 317 -31.12 11.39 6.42
N LEU A 318 -32.10 11.55 7.31
CA LEU A 318 -32.32 12.84 7.99
C LEU A 318 -31.13 13.18 8.88
N LEU A 319 -30.80 14.48 9.00
CA LEU A 319 -29.67 14.93 9.82
C LEU A 319 -29.79 14.46 11.28
N SER A 320 -31.00 14.55 11.84
CA SER A 320 -31.28 14.08 13.21
C SER A 320 -31.05 12.57 13.38
N GLU A 321 -31.47 11.75 12.41
CA GLU A 321 -31.28 10.30 12.43
C GLU A 321 -29.80 9.93 12.32
N ALA A 322 -29.06 10.64 11.46
CA ALA A 322 -27.62 10.43 11.32
C ALA A 322 -26.86 10.83 12.60
N ILE A 323 -27.26 11.93 13.26
CA ILE A 323 -26.69 12.35 14.56
C ILE A 323 -26.95 11.27 15.62
N GLU A 324 -28.19 10.77 15.71
CA GLU A 324 -28.56 9.75 16.69
C GLU A 324 -27.81 8.43 16.48
N ASP A 325 -27.74 7.92 15.24
CA ASP A 325 -26.95 6.73 14.92
C ASP A 325 -25.46 6.94 15.26
N GLY A 326 -24.89 8.08 14.90
CA GLY A 326 -23.48 8.38 15.18
C GLY A 326 -23.17 8.45 16.67
N GLN A 327 -24.05 9.05 17.48
CA GLN A 327 -23.89 9.09 18.92
C GLN A 327 -23.98 7.68 19.52
N ASN A 328 -24.99 6.89 19.12
CA ASN A 328 -25.14 5.51 19.56
C ASN A 328 -23.93 4.63 19.20
N VAL A 329 -23.34 4.83 18.02
CA VAL A 329 -22.14 4.10 17.60
C VAL A 329 -20.94 4.47 18.46
N ILE A 330 -20.74 5.77 18.75
CA ILE A 330 -19.67 6.21 19.66
C ILE A 330 -19.85 5.62 21.05
N ASP A 331 -21.05 5.69 21.61
CA ASP A 331 -21.32 5.21 22.96
C ASP A 331 -21.06 3.70 23.09
N ARG A 332 -21.36 2.92 22.04
CA ARG A 332 -21.03 1.48 21.99
C ARG A 332 -19.53 1.22 21.95
N VAL A 333 -18.77 2.02 21.21
CA VAL A 333 -17.30 1.91 21.15
C VAL A 333 -16.70 2.27 22.51
N ASP A 334 -17.10 3.40 23.09
CA ASP A 334 -16.61 3.87 24.39
C ASP A 334 -16.96 2.85 25.49
N TYR A 335 -18.17 2.25 25.46
CA TYR A 335 -18.58 1.19 26.36
C TYR A 335 -17.73 -0.09 26.19
N PHE A 336 -17.46 -0.51 24.96
CA PHE A 336 -16.61 -1.68 24.70
C PHE A 336 -15.18 -1.47 25.22
N LEU A 337 -14.57 -0.34 24.88
CA LEU A 337 -13.18 -0.03 25.26
C LEU A 337 -13.00 0.18 26.77
N SER A 338 -14.03 0.68 27.45
CA SER A 338 -14.03 0.83 28.92
C SER A 338 -14.56 -0.41 29.66
N GLY A 339 -15.04 -1.41 28.92
CA GLY A 339 -15.69 -2.60 29.46
C GLY A 339 -14.72 -3.52 30.21
N ASP A 340 -15.24 -4.17 31.26
CA ASP A 340 -14.46 -5.11 32.07
C ASP A 340 -13.93 -6.30 31.27
N GLU A 341 -14.66 -6.78 30.26
CA GLU A 341 -14.20 -7.90 29.43
C GLU A 341 -12.96 -7.52 28.62
N TYR A 342 -12.98 -6.35 27.96
CA TYR A 342 -11.85 -5.85 27.18
C TYR A 342 -10.61 -5.70 28.05
N ARG A 343 -10.75 -5.06 29.22
CA ARG A 343 -9.66 -4.87 30.17
C ARG A 343 -9.11 -6.19 30.72
N LYS A 344 -9.97 -7.10 31.17
CA LYS A 344 -9.54 -8.40 31.72
C LYS A 344 -8.79 -9.24 30.67
N ARG A 345 -9.26 -9.26 29.43
CA ARG A 345 -8.57 -9.98 28.35
C ARG A 345 -7.22 -9.34 28.04
N ALA A 346 -7.14 -8.00 28.00
CA ALA A 346 -5.87 -7.30 27.83
C ALA A 346 -4.87 -7.60 28.96
N GLU A 347 -5.33 -7.70 30.21
CA GLU A 347 -4.51 -8.12 31.36
C GLU A 347 -3.99 -9.55 31.21
N VAL A 348 -4.81 -10.48 30.72
CA VAL A 348 -4.38 -11.87 30.43
C VAL A 348 -3.25 -11.90 29.39
N ALA A 349 -3.39 -11.16 28.29
CA ALA A 349 -2.34 -11.07 27.28
C ALA A 349 -1.07 -10.41 27.82
N ALA A 350 -1.19 -9.35 28.63
CA ALA A 350 -0.05 -8.69 29.25
C ALA A 350 0.71 -9.62 30.21
N SER A 351 -0.02 -10.39 31.03
CA SER A 351 0.58 -11.40 31.92
C SER A 351 1.33 -12.48 31.13
N ALA A 352 0.71 -13.03 30.09
CA ALA A 352 1.32 -14.05 29.24
C ALA A 352 2.62 -13.54 28.56
N ARG A 353 2.63 -12.28 28.09
CA ARG A 353 3.85 -11.66 27.54
C ARG A 353 4.94 -11.50 28.57
N ASN A 354 4.61 -11.09 29.79
CA ASN A 354 5.59 -10.93 30.87
C ASN A 354 6.24 -12.27 31.25
N ASP A 355 5.46 -13.34 31.27
CA ASP A 355 5.96 -14.70 31.48
C ASP A 355 6.92 -15.12 30.35
N ASN A 356 6.59 -14.80 29.08
CA ASN A 356 7.46 -15.08 27.94
C ASN A 356 8.75 -14.25 27.94
N ILE A 357 8.72 -12.98 28.35
CA ILE A 357 9.93 -12.17 28.55
C ILE A 357 10.83 -12.84 29.59
N THR A 358 10.25 -13.39 30.65
CA THR A 358 11.01 -14.10 31.69
C THR A 358 11.67 -15.37 31.11
N LEU A 359 10.96 -16.15 30.31
CA LEU A 359 11.49 -17.32 29.61
C LEU A 359 12.61 -16.95 28.62
N ALA A 360 12.41 -15.91 27.81
CA ALA A 360 13.39 -15.44 26.84
C ALA A 360 14.65 -14.88 27.52
N THR A 361 14.49 -14.14 28.62
CA THR A 361 15.62 -13.61 29.40
C THR A 361 16.44 -14.75 30.00
N TRP A 362 15.78 -15.77 30.55
CA TRP A 362 16.44 -16.98 31.02
C TRP A 362 17.20 -17.69 29.89
N PHE A 363 16.58 -17.83 28.72
CA PHE A 363 17.19 -18.47 27.55
C PHE A 363 18.39 -17.68 27.01
N LEU A 364 18.28 -16.36 26.86
CA LEU A 364 19.35 -15.48 26.41
C LEU A 364 20.52 -15.43 27.40
N ALA A 365 20.25 -15.43 28.71
CA ALA A 365 21.32 -15.49 29.72
C ALA A 365 22.17 -16.76 29.58
N LEU A 366 21.52 -17.90 29.29
CA LEU A 366 22.18 -19.18 29.05
C LEU A 366 22.97 -19.22 27.73
N MET A 367 22.46 -18.55 26.70
CA MET A 367 23.06 -18.55 25.36
C MET A 367 24.08 -17.43 25.14
N SER A 368 24.13 -16.41 26.02
CA SER A 368 25.05 -15.28 25.93
C SER A 368 26.53 -15.64 25.69
N PRO A 369 27.08 -16.77 26.20
CA PRO A 369 28.47 -17.15 25.91
C PRO A 369 28.68 -17.68 24.48
N LEU A 370 27.63 -18.14 23.79
CA LEU A 370 27.71 -18.64 22.40
C LEU A 370 27.75 -17.51 21.37
N PHE A 371 27.18 -16.35 21.69
CA PHE A 371 27.12 -15.19 20.80
C PHE A 371 28.32 -14.24 20.92
N ALA A 372 29.14 -14.40 21.97
CA ALA A 372 30.24 -13.49 22.30
C ALA A 372 31.55 -13.75 21.52
N SER A 373 31.60 -14.72 20.59
CA SER A 373 32.84 -15.07 19.91
C SER A 373 32.62 -15.77 18.57
N GLU A 374 33.12 -15.15 17.50
CA GLU A 374 33.24 -15.76 16.16
C GLU A 374 34.35 -16.83 16.09
N PHE A 375 35.04 -17.11 17.21
CA PHE A 375 36.28 -17.89 17.25
C PHE A 375 36.34 -18.86 18.43
N LEU A 376 35.24 -19.56 18.72
CA LEU A 376 35.26 -20.64 19.71
C LEU A 376 35.67 -21.96 19.07
N ALA A 377 36.89 -22.43 19.39
CA ALA A 377 37.33 -23.79 19.09
C ALA A 377 36.29 -24.82 19.61
N GLY A 378 36.15 -25.96 18.93
CA GLY A 378 35.09 -26.95 19.21
C GLY A 378 34.99 -27.43 20.67
N ILE A 379 36.06 -27.32 21.45
CA ILE A 379 36.07 -27.60 22.90
C ILE A 379 35.22 -26.56 23.69
N VAL A 380 35.26 -25.28 23.31
CA VAL A 380 34.49 -24.23 24.00
C VAL A 380 33.00 -24.31 23.63
N ILE A 381 32.66 -24.66 22.38
CA ILE A 381 31.27 -24.94 21.99
C ILE A 381 30.72 -26.13 22.79
N ALA A 382 31.50 -27.20 22.93
CA ALA A 382 31.11 -28.35 23.74
C ALA A 382 30.92 -27.99 25.22
N ALA A 383 31.81 -27.16 25.78
CA ALA A 383 31.71 -26.67 27.16
C ALA A 383 30.47 -25.79 27.38
N ILE A 384 30.14 -24.90 26.44
CA ILE A 384 28.93 -24.06 26.55
C ILE A 384 27.66 -24.90 26.37
N VAL A 385 27.62 -25.81 25.40
CA VAL A 385 26.50 -26.75 25.23
C VAL A 385 26.32 -27.65 26.46
N ALA A 386 27.40 -27.97 27.18
CA ALA A 386 27.31 -28.70 28.45
C ALA A 386 26.59 -27.87 29.55
N LEU A 387 26.79 -26.55 29.58
CA LEU A 387 26.12 -25.62 30.50
C LEU A 387 24.65 -25.35 30.16
N LEU A 388 24.23 -25.61 28.92
CA LEU A 388 22.82 -25.45 28.53
C LEU A 388 21.91 -26.45 29.26
N PRO A 389 20.61 -26.14 29.42
CA PRO A 389 19.61 -27.08 29.91
C PRO A 389 19.55 -28.38 29.10
N SER A 390 19.01 -29.44 29.69
CA SER A 390 18.67 -30.64 28.93
C SER A 390 17.66 -30.31 27.83
N LYS A 391 17.59 -31.15 26.79
CA LYS A 391 16.61 -30.96 25.71
C LYS A 391 15.20 -31.02 26.26
N GLU A 392 14.97 -31.89 27.23
CA GLU A 392 13.68 -32.10 27.90
C GLU A 392 13.24 -30.81 28.61
N ASN A 393 14.13 -30.16 29.35
CA ASN A 393 13.81 -28.88 30.01
C ASN A 393 13.58 -27.76 28.99
N ALA A 394 14.35 -27.72 27.90
CA ALA A 394 14.13 -26.75 26.82
C ALA A 394 12.79 -26.95 26.12
N LEU A 395 12.39 -28.20 25.88
CA LEU A 395 11.09 -28.57 25.31
C LEU A 395 9.93 -28.28 26.26
N GLU A 396 10.10 -28.53 27.56
CA GLU A 396 9.10 -28.19 28.59
C GLU A 396 8.87 -26.67 28.66
N LYS A 397 9.96 -25.89 28.71
CA LYS A 397 9.91 -24.42 28.69
C LYS A 397 9.35 -23.88 27.38
N GLY A 398 9.69 -24.52 26.26
CA GLY A 398 9.08 -24.25 24.96
C GLY A 398 7.57 -24.48 24.98
N SER A 399 7.10 -25.59 25.57
CA SER A 399 5.67 -25.88 25.71
C SER A 399 4.95 -24.85 26.58
N GLN A 400 5.57 -24.39 27.67
CA GLN A 400 5.03 -23.31 28.52
C GLN A 400 4.93 -21.98 27.74
N GLY A 401 5.98 -21.65 26.98
CA GLY A 401 5.98 -20.48 26.10
C GLY A 401 4.90 -20.56 25.02
N GLN A 402 4.74 -21.73 24.39
CA GLN A 402 3.73 -21.99 23.37
C GLN A 402 2.30 -21.83 23.92
N GLU A 403 2.03 -22.30 25.14
CA GLU A 403 0.72 -22.10 25.80
C GLU A 403 0.43 -20.62 26.05
N ASN A 404 1.43 -19.86 26.51
CA ASN A 404 1.31 -18.42 26.71
C ASN A 404 1.08 -17.67 25.38
N GLU A 405 1.82 -18.03 24.34
CA GLU A 405 1.60 -17.46 23.00
C GLU A 405 0.21 -17.82 22.46
N GLN A 406 -0.28 -19.04 22.69
CA GLN A 406 -1.65 -19.43 22.31
C GLN A 406 -2.71 -18.56 23.01
N ARG A 407 -2.53 -18.25 24.31
CA ARG A 407 -3.43 -17.32 25.02
C ARG A 407 -3.37 -15.91 24.44
N ILE A 408 -2.18 -15.44 24.03
CA ILE A 408 -2.03 -14.15 23.35
C ILE A 408 -2.81 -14.18 22.03
N ILE A 409 -2.62 -15.23 21.21
CA ILE A 409 -3.34 -15.39 19.92
C ILE A 409 -4.86 -15.33 20.12
N GLU A 410 -5.40 -16.04 21.12
CA GLU A 410 -6.83 -16.06 21.41
C GLU A 410 -7.36 -14.68 21.81
N VAL A 411 -6.65 -13.97 22.70
CA VAL A 411 -7.03 -12.63 23.15
C VAL A 411 -6.97 -11.64 22.00
N GLU A 412 -5.86 -11.62 21.24
CA GLU A 412 -5.67 -10.68 20.14
C GLU A 412 -6.67 -10.96 19.01
N SER A 413 -6.95 -12.23 18.69
CA SER A 413 -7.95 -12.59 17.67
C SER A 413 -9.35 -12.08 18.02
N TRP A 414 -9.76 -12.27 19.28
CA TRP A 414 -11.05 -11.75 19.77
C TRP A 414 -11.11 -10.23 19.66
N ALA A 415 -10.05 -9.53 20.08
CA ALA A 415 -10.01 -8.08 20.04
C ALA A 415 -10.04 -7.55 18.60
N ILE A 416 -9.29 -8.18 17.69
CA ILE A 416 -9.26 -7.86 16.26
C ILE A 416 -10.66 -7.98 15.64
N GLU A 417 -11.38 -9.07 15.92
CA GLU A 417 -12.75 -9.27 15.42
C GLU A 417 -13.71 -8.19 15.92
N ARG A 418 -13.71 -7.92 17.23
CA ARG A 418 -14.60 -6.93 17.85
C ARG A 418 -14.30 -5.51 17.37
N LEU A 419 -13.03 -5.11 17.38
CA LEU A 419 -12.60 -3.80 16.90
C LEU A 419 -12.88 -3.62 15.41
N GLY A 420 -12.74 -4.68 14.60
CA GLY A 420 -13.11 -4.66 13.18
C GLY A 420 -14.59 -4.35 12.96
N GLY A 421 -15.48 -5.03 13.72
CA GLY A 421 -16.92 -4.74 13.68
C GLY A 421 -17.25 -3.32 14.14
N HIS A 422 -16.58 -2.81 15.18
CA HIS A 422 -16.72 -1.43 15.61
C HIS A 422 -16.25 -0.44 14.54
N LEU A 423 -15.08 -0.66 13.93
CA LEU A 423 -14.56 0.18 12.84
C LEU A 423 -15.55 0.29 11.68
N GLN A 424 -16.14 -0.82 11.26
CA GLN A 424 -17.13 -0.83 10.18
C GLN A 424 -18.36 0.02 10.52
N ASN A 425 -18.89 -0.10 11.74
CA ASN A 425 -20.01 0.70 12.20
C ASN A 425 -19.66 2.20 12.25
N VAL A 426 -18.47 2.55 12.76
CA VAL A 426 -18.00 3.94 12.82
C VAL A 426 -17.81 4.51 11.41
N LEU A 427 -17.24 3.75 10.47
CA LEU A 427 -17.09 4.16 9.07
C LEU A 427 -18.44 4.39 8.38
N ARG A 428 -19.40 3.49 8.60
CA ARG A 428 -20.77 3.63 8.07
C ARG A 428 -21.43 4.90 8.60
N SER A 429 -21.39 5.10 9.91
CA SER A 429 -22.02 6.25 10.55
C SER A 429 -21.34 7.56 10.17
N SER A 430 -20.00 7.58 10.11
CA SER A 430 -19.20 8.71 9.60
C SER A 430 -19.53 9.07 8.14
N SER A 431 -19.89 8.07 7.32
CA SER A 431 -20.37 8.34 5.96
C SER A 431 -21.78 8.92 5.96
N ALA A 432 -22.68 8.40 6.81
CA ALA A 432 -24.06 8.87 6.91
C ALA A 432 -24.16 10.31 7.43
N VAL A 433 -23.49 10.62 8.55
CA VAL A 433 -23.43 11.97 9.14
C VAL A 433 -22.91 12.98 8.13
N ARG A 434 -21.82 12.66 7.43
CA ARG A 434 -21.27 13.52 6.37
C ARG A 434 -22.25 13.78 5.23
N HIS A 435 -22.96 12.75 4.76
CA HIS A 435 -23.96 12.93 3.72
C HIS A 435 -25.15 13.77 4.20
N ALA A 436 -25.57 13.63 5.46
CA ALA A 436 -26.67 14.38 6.01
C ALA A 436 -26.33 15.86 6.25
N ILE A 437 -25.10 16.17 6.71
CA ILE A 437 -24.57 17.55 6.81
C ILE A 437 -24.65 18.22 5.44
N ARG A 438 -24.14 17.55 4.40
CA ARG A 438 -24.16 18.05 3.02
C ARG A 438 -25.54 18.44 2.54
N TYR A 439 -26.54 17.60 2.80
CA TYR A 439 -27.90 17.84 2.31
C TYR A 439 -28.49 19.11 2.92
N GLN A 440 -28.20 19.36 4.20
CA GLN A 440 -28.73 20.50 4.95
C GLN A 440 -28.00 21.82 4.65
N GLU A 441 -26.71 21.80 4.29
CA GLU A 441 -25.98 23.02 3.87
C GLU A 441 -26.49 23.63 2.56
N LEU A 442 -27.34 22.91 1.81
CA LEU A 442 -27.96 23.37 0.56
C LEU A 442 -29.34 24.05 0.78
N GLU A 443 -29.92 23.97 1.98
CA GLU A 443 -31.23 24.56 2.33
C GLU A 443 -31.09 25.82 3.20
N GLU A 444 -32.11 26.69 3.19
CA GLU A 444 -32.08 28.01 3.84
C GLU A 444 -32.01 27.89 5.38
N GLN A 445 -31.02 28.54 6.00
CA GLN A 445 -30.65 28.32 7.41
C GLN A 445 -31.61 28.99 8.42
N ASN A 446 -32.13 28.21 9.38
CA ASN A 446 -32.75 28.70 10.62
C ASN A 446 -31.84 28.37 11.83
N GLU A 447 -31.92 29.13 12.92
CA GLU A 447 -31.08 29.02 14.12
C GLU A 447 -31.06 27.61 14.73
N ARG A 448 -32.19 26.90 14.71
CA ARG A 448 -32.27 25.50 15.14
C ARG A 448 -31.43 24.56 14.27
N LEU A 449 -31.47 24.75 12.95
CA LEU A 449 -30.68 23.95 12.01
C LEU A 449 -29.18 24.22 12.17
N ALA A 450 -28.80 25.46 12.46
CA ALA A 450 -27.40 25.82 12.74
C ALA A 450 -26.84 25.09 13.98
N LEU A 451 -27.64 24.91 15.03
CA LEU A 451 -27.25 24.13 16.21
C LEU A 451 -27.06 22.64 15.87
N GLU A 452 -28.00 22.06 15.12
CA GLU A 452 -27.93 20.65 14.69
C GLU A 452 -26.73 20.40 13.76
N LEU A 453 -26.43 21.32 12.84
CA LEU A 453 -25.25 21.26 11.97
C LEU A 453 -23.95 21.33 12.78
N ASN A 454 -23.85 22.24 13.76
CA ASN A 454 -22.68 22.31 14.63
C ASN A 454 -22.49 21.00 15.43
N HIS A 455 -23.58 20.42 15.94
CA HIS A 455 -23.52 19.12 16.60
C HIS A 455 -23.03 18.03 15.64
N ALA A 456 -23.60 17.95 14.44
CA ALA A 456 -23.23 16.96 13.44
C ALA A 456 -21.75 17.08 13.04
N GLN A 457 -21.23 18.29 12.86
CA GLN A 457 -19.81 18.53 12.56
C GLN A 457 -18.91 18.09 13.72
N TYR A 458 -19.28 18.39 14.97
CA TYR A 458 -18.57 17.89 16.14
C TYR A 458 -18.56 16.35 16.19
N LEU A 459 -19.72 15.73 15.97
CA LEU A 459 -19.87 14.28 15.94
C LEU A 459 -19.04 13.65 14.82
N GLN A 460 -19.03 14.25 13.63
CA GLN A 460 -18.22 13.83 12.49
C GLN A 460 -16.73 13.82 12.83
N ASN A 461 -16.24 14.83 13.56
CA ASN A 461 -14.86 14.89 14.03
C ASN A 461 -14.57 13.78 15.06
N ARG A 462 -15.48 13.52 16.00
CA ARG A 462 -15.33 12.41 16.95
C ARG A 462 -15.30 11.05 16.26
N LEU A 463 -16.18 10.81 15.28
CA LEU A 463 -16.19 9.58 14.49
C LEU A 463 -14.86 9.38 13.75
N GLN A 464 -14.30 10.45 13.16
CA GLN A 464 -12.97 10.38 12.52
C GLN A 464 -11.85 10.05 13.51
N GLN A 465 -11.88 10.63 14.71
CA GLN A 465 -10.92 10.29 15.78
C GLN A 465 -11.02 8.82 16.18
N GLN A 466 -12.23 8.29 16.35
CA GLN A 466 -12.46 6.87 16.67
C GLN A 466 -11.95 5.95 15.55
N ILE A 467 -12.15 6.31 14.28
CA ILE A 467 -11.58 5.55 13.14
C ILE A 467 -10.06 5.46 13.30
N SER A 468 -9.38 6.57 13.62
CA SER A 468 -7.91 6.56 13.82
C SER A 468 -7.50 5.65 14.97
N LEU A 469 -8.12 5.82 16.15
CA LEU A 469 -7.77 5.05 17.35
C LEU A 469 -7.99 3.55 17.16
N ILE A 470 -9.14 3.15 16.61
CA ILE A 470 -9.45 1.75 16.36
C ILE A 470 -8.51 1.16 15.31
N THR A 471 -8.15 1.94 14.28
CA THR A 471 -7.21 1.50 13.24
C THR A 471 -5.83 1.23 13.81
N ASP A 472 -5.33 2.13 14.67
CA ASP A 472 -4.04 1.96 15.33
C ASP A 472 -4.04 0.74 16.26
N ASP A 473 -5.09 0.56 17.06
CA ASP A 473 -5.25 -0.60 17.95
C ASP A 473 -5.31 -1.92 17.16
N LEU A 474 -6.11 -1.97 16.09
CA LEU A 474 -6.16 -3.12 15.19
C LEU A 474 -4.79 -3.47 14.61
N TYR A 475 -3.99 -2.47 14.23
CA TYR A 475 -2.65 -2.70 13.71
C TYR A 475 -1.73 -3.31 14.78
N GLU A 476 -1.69 -2.73 15.98
CA GLU A 476 -0.83 -3.23 17.07
C GLU A 476 -1.20 -4.66 17.48
N ARG A 477 -2.50 -4.95 17.57
CA ARG A 477 -3.01 -6.28 17.92
C ARG A 477 -2.72 -7.32 16.86
N HIS A 478 -2.91 -6.97 15.59
CA HIS A 478 -2.56 -7.87 14.49
C HIS A 478 -1.06 -8.19 14.48
N GLY A 479 -0.20 -7.18 14.72
CA GLY A 479 1.24 -7.38 14.83
C GLY A 479 1.59 -8.32 15.97
N SER A 480 0.95 -8.16 17.11
CA SER A 480 1.16 -9.05 18.25
C SER A 480 0.67 -10.47 17.99
N ARG A 481 -0.51 -10.64 17.39
CA ARG A 481 -1.06 -11.95 17.07
C ARG A 481 -0.13 -12.70 16.13
N ASN A 482 0.31 -12.04 15.06
CA ASN A 482 1.23 -12.63 14.09
C ASN A 482 2.55 -13.07 14.75
N MET A 483 3.11 -12.25 15.64
CA MET A 483 4.33 -12.59 16.37
C MET A 483 4.13 -13.81 17.27
N ALA A 484 2.97 -13.92 17.93
CA ALA A 484 2.66 -15.06 18.78
C ALA A 484 2.47 -16.36 17.98
N GLU A 485 1.69 -16.32 16.88
CA GLU A 485 1.51 -17.46 15.94
C GLU A 485 2.85 -17.95 15.41
N TYR A 486 3.69 -16.99 15.03
CA TYR A 486 5.03 -17.22 14.55
C TYR A 486 5.90 -17.99 15.56
N VAL A 487 5.91 -17.56 16.83
CA VAL A 487 6.65 -18.25 17.90
C VAL A 487 6.10 -19.66 18.13
N CYS A 488 4.78 -19.84 18.11
CA CYS A 488 4.15 -21.16 18.22
C CYS A 488 4.62 -22.13 17.11
N VAL A 489 4.68 -21.67 15.85
CA VAL A 489 5.15 -22.47 14.72
C VAL A 489 6.63 -22.84 14.88
N GLY A 490 7.47 -21.88 15.29
CA GLY A 490 8.89 -22.12 15.53
C GLY A 490 9.12 -23.17 16.63
N ILE A 491 8.40 -23.07 17.75
CA ILE A 491 8.49 -24.04 18.85
C ILE A 491 8.06 -25.43 18.38
N GLU A 492 6.97 -25.54 17.61
CA GLU A 492 6.48 -26.83 17.14
C GLU A 492 7.48 -27.51 16.19
N LYS A 493 8.08 -26.76 15.27
CA LYS A 493 9.15 -27.29 14.39
C LYS A 493 10.34 -27.83 15.17
N VAL A 494 10.81 -27.06 16.16
CA VAL A 494 11.90 -27.50 17.04
C VAL A 494 11.51 -28.78 17.79
N ARG A 495 10.27 -28.85 18.28
CA ARG A 495 9.76 -30.03 18.97
C ARG A 495 9.72 -31.27 18.07
N THR A 496 9.24 -31.15 16.85
CA THR A 496 9.05 -32.30 15.95
C THR A 496 10.35 -32.72 15.25
N GLU A 497 11.15 -31.76 14.81
CA GLU A 497 12.31 -32.02 13.94
C GLU A 497 13.63 -32.13 14.72
N ALA A 498 13.71 -31.58 15.93
CA ALA A 498 14.92 -31.60 16.74
C ALA A 498 14.90 -32.62 17.90
N ALA A 499 13.77 -33.26 18.19
CA ALA A 499 13.65 -34.21 19.32
C ALA A 499 14.67 -35.36 19.26
N GLY A 500 14.93 -35.91 18.06
CA GLY A 500 15.91 -37.00 17.86
C GLY A 500 17.36 -36.55 17.74
N LYS A 501 17.64 -35.24 17.70
CA LYS A 501 18.99 -34.70 17.47
C LYS A 501 19.82 -34.76 18.75
N THR A 502 21.16 -34.75 18.67
CA THR A 502 22.02 -34.60 19.86
C THR A 502 21.81 -33.23 20.54
N LYS A 503 22.24 -33.05 21.80
CA LYS A 503 22.01 -31.78 22.53
C LYS A 503 22.55 -30.57 21.77
N GLN A 504 23.73 -30.71 21.18
CA GLN A 504 24.34 -29.69 20.34
C GLN A 504 23.50 -29.40 19.09
N GLN A 505 23.16 -30.44 18.33
CA GLN A 505 22.35 -30.30 17.10
C GLN A 505 20.94 -29.75 17.37
N PHE A 506 20.36 -30.03 18.54
CA PHE A 506 19.08 -29.48 18.97
C PHE A 506 19.15 -27.95 19.08
N TYR A 507 20.13 -27.42 19.82
CA TYR A 507 20.25 -25.98 20.02
C TYR A 507 20.64 -25.22 18.73
N PHE A 508 21.52 -25.80 17.88
CA PHE A 508 21.81 -25.21 16.57
C PHE A 508 20.56 -25.12 15.69
N TYR A 509 19.84 -26.23 15.56
CA TYR A 509 18.60 -26.25 14.79
C TYR A 509 17.54 -25.30 15.37
N ALA A 510 17.42 -25.22 16.70
CA ALA A 510 16.48 -24.29 17.34
C ALA A 510 16.82 -22.83 17.06
N ILE A 511 18.10 -22.44 17.10
CA ILE A 511 18.52 -21.07 16.78
C ILE A 511 18.27 -20.76 15.31
N GLU A 512 18.68 -21.65 14.40
CA GLU A 512 18.45 -21.45 12.96
C GLU A 512 16.97 -21.39 12.65
N THR A 513 16.17 -22.30 13.20
CA THR A 513 14.71 -22.29 13.03
C THR A 513 14.14 -20.99 13.56
N ILE A 514 14.39 -20.60 14.81
CA ILE A 514 13.88 -19.34 15.37
C ILE A 514 14.36 -18.14 14.55
N LYS A 515 15.60 -18.14 14.05
CA LYS A 515 16.12 -17.05 13.21
C LYS A 515 15.43 -17.00 11.85
N GLU A 516 15.35 -18.12 11.12
CA GLU A 516 14.69 -18.22 9.82
C GLU A 516 13.22 -17.89 9.91
N GLU A 517 12.58 -18.42 10.93
CA GLU A 517 11.19 -18.18 11.22
C GLU A 517 11.05 -16.66 11.54
N LYS A 518 11.94 -16.05 12.34
CA LYS A 518 11.85 -14.63 12.70
C LYS A 518 12.09 -13.76 11.47
N GLU A 519 13.02 -14.15 10.61
CA GLU A 519 13.25 -13.54 9.30
C GLU A 519 12.05 -13.75 8.36
N LYS A 520 11.27 -14.83 8.48
CA LYS A 520 9.98 -14.96 7.78
C LYS A 520 8.92 -14.03 8.36
N ALA A 521 8.95 -13.75 9.67
CA ALA A 521 8.04 -12.80 10.33
C ALA A 521 8.43 -11.32 10.11
N GLU A 522 9.73 -11.03 9.97
CA GLU A 522 10.29 -9.68 9.77
C GLU A 522 10.50 -9.35 8.28
N GLY A 523 10.87 -10.33 7.46
CA GLY A 523 11.23 -10.21 6.04
C GLY A 523 10.08 -10.50 5.06
N LYS A 524 9.05 -11.22 5.49
CA LYS A 524 7.71 -11.01 4.94
C LYS A 524 7.10 -9.94 5.84
N GLY A 525 6.86 -8.73 5.33
CA GLY A 525 5.98 -7.83 6.07
C GLY A 525 4.72 -8.62 6.45
N TRP A 526 4.31 -8.60 7.71
CA TRP A 526 2.93 -8.69 8.23
C TRP A 526 1.91 -9.75 7.71
N TYR A 527 2.23 -10.73 6.86
CA TYR A 527 1.22 -11.21 5.88
C TYR A 527 0.64 -12.63 5.85
N ASP A 528 1.32 -13.71 6.20
CA ASP A 528 0.76 -15.03 5.82
C ASP A 528 0.14 -15.76 7.01
N TRP A 529 -1.20 -15.74 7.15
CA TRP A 529 -2.08 -16.93 7.36
C TRP A 529 -3.49 -16.54 7.88
N CYS A 530 -4.47 -16.33 6.99
CA CYS A 530 -5.90 -16.36 7.32
C CYS A 530 -6.73 -16.74 6.09
N TRP A 531 -6.53 -17.95 5.58
CA TRP A 531 -7.49 -18.60 4.67
C TRP A 531 -7.74 -20.00 5.21
N ASN A 532 -8.66 -20.08 6.17
CA ASN A 532 -9.50 -21.21 6.56
C ASN A 532 -10.08 -20.90 7.95
N GLY A 533 -11.11 -20.04 8.06
CA GLY A 533 -11.79 -19.93 9.35
C GLY A 533 -12.71 -18.75 9.65
N PHE A 534 -12.90 -17.75 8.77
CA PHE A 534 -13.85 -16.66 9.06
C PHE A 534 -15.18 -16.84 8.32
N PRO A 535 -16.30 -17.10 9.02
CA PRO A 535 -17.62 -17.15 8.43
C PRO A 535 -18.19 -15.72 8.36
N TRP A 536 -17.96 -15.00 7.26
CA TRP A 536 -18.64 -13.72 6.99
C TRP A 536 -19.92 -13.88 6.16
N ASN A 537 -20.61 -15.03 6.30
CA ASN A 537 -21.93 -15.25 5.74
C ASN A 537 -22.94 -15.47 6.88
N GLN A 538 -23.35 -14.39 7.56
CA GLN A 538 -24.64 -14.28 8.25
C GLN A 538 -25.17 -12.86 8.19
#